data_AF-A0A8X7MK79-F1
#
_entry.id   AF-A0A8X7MK79-F1
#
_cell.length_a   1.000
_cell.length_b   1.000
_cell.length_c   1.000
_cell.angle_alpha   90.00
_cell.angle_beta   90.00
_cell.angle_gamma   90.00
#
_symmetry.space_group_name_H-M   'P 1'
#
loop_
_entity.id
_entity.type
_entity.pdbx_description
1 polymer ?
#
loop_
_entity_poly.entity_id
_entity_poly.type
_entity_poly.pdbx_seq_one_letter_code
_entity_poly.pdbx_strand_id
1 'polypeptide(L)'
;MRSASFAALFTLVAAFSGANAAILRARDEPKLECGVTGDAPLEACRNLDLDNINTSNTCDIGIGGNKHNVLACASLPGSSGGGALDCCVYSTVNNWRPEILKDIVGKILDGCGAPQNDDQPGGTVNGRYFDEGGQRTCIGNGDGCTDCAT
;
A
#
# COMPACT_ATOMS: atom_id res chain seq x y z
N MET A 1 -56.06 3.51 -47.16
CA MET A 1 -55.28 2.43 -46.51
C MET A 1 -55.10 2.80 -45.04
N ARG A 2 -55.25 1.82 -44.15
CA ARG A 2 -55.53 1.95 -42.71
C ARG A 2 -54.33 2.45 -41.90
N SER A 3 -54.63 3.28 -40.90
CA SER A 3 -53.76 3.60 -39.75
C SER A 3 -53.40 2.38 -38.92
N ALA A 4 -52.18 2.37 -38.37
CA ALA A 4 -51.89 1.86 -37.03
C ALA A 4 -50.56 2.48 -36.55
N SER A 5 -50.64 3.40 -35.59
CA SER A 5 -49.57 3.68 -34.63
C SER A 5 -49.43 2.47 -33.69
N PHE A 6 -48.24 2.22 -33.14
CA PHE A 6 -47.98 2.12 -31.68
C PHE A 6 -46.51 1.71 -31.44
N ALA A 7 -45.90 2.38 -30.47
CA ALA A 7 -44.48 2.40 -30.15
C ALA A 7 -44.00 1.21 -29.27
N ALA A 8 -42.70 0.93 -29.33
CA ALA A 8 -41.86 0.41 -28.23
C ALA A 8 -40.39 0.69 -28.63
N LEU A 9 -39.75 1.78 -28.21
CA LEU A 9 -39.07 2.07 -26.94
C LEU A 9 -38.04 1.01 -26.46
N PHE A 10 -36.77 1.45 -26.45
CA PHE A 10 -35.57 1.03 -25.70
C PHE A 10 -35.03 -0.40 -25.79
N THR A 11 -33.81 -0.51 -26.32
CA THR A 11 -32.66 -0.89 -25.47
C THR A 11 -31.35 -0.31 -25.99
N LEU A 12 -30.63 0.34 -25.08
CA LEU A 12 -29.32 0.95 -25.24
C LEU A 12 -28.29 -0.03 -24.67
N VAL A 13 -27.26 -0.42 -25.43
CA VAL A 13 -25.96 -0.77 -24.85
C VAL A 13 -24.88 -0.25 -25.79
N ALA A 14 -24.20 0.80 -25.33
CA ALA A 14 -22.97 1.28 -25.94
C ALA A 14 -21.91 0.16 -25.83
N ALA A 15 -21.51 -0.41 -26.96
CA ALA A 15 -20.39 -1.33 -27.01
C ALA A 15 -19.10 -0.55 -26.73
N PHE A 16 -18.46 -0.92 -25.63
CA PHE A 16 -17.26 -0.38 -25.03
C PHE A 16 -16.13 -0.22 -26.06
N SER A 17 -15.86 1.03 -26.44
CA SER A 17 -14.66 1.41 -27.19
C SER A 17 -13.56 1.71 -26.17
N GLY A 18 -12.95 0.66 -25.62
CA GLY A 18 -11.98 0.78 -24.52
C GLY A 18 -10.70 -0.03 -24.70
N ALA A 19 -10.39 -0.53 -25.90
CA ALA A 19 -9.22 -1.38 -26.14
C ALA A 19 -7.94 -0.61 -26.57
N ASN A 20 -7.97 0.73 -26.59
CA ASN A 20 -6.84 1.56 -27.02
C ASN A 20 -6.33 2.52 -25.93
N ALA A 21 -6.18 2.03 -24.70
CA ALA A 21 -5.45 2.76 -23.65
C ALA A 21 -4.32 1.91 -23.00
N ALA A 22 -4.02 0.73 -23.55
CA ALA A 22 -3.01 -0.18 -23.01
C ALA A 22 -1.63 -0.09 -23.71
N ILE A 23 -1.39 0.91 -24.57
CA ILE A 23 -0.11 1.08 -25.26
C ILE A 23 0.28 2.57 -25.19
N LEU A 24 1.41 2.86 -24.53
CA LEU A 24 2.01 4.19 -24.23
C LEU A 24 1.53 4.95 -22.98
N ARG A 25 1.60 4.34 -21.79
CA ARG A 25 1.90 5.05 -20.51
C ARG A 25 2.74 4.18 -19.56
N ALA A 26 3.93 3.76 -20.00
CA ALA A 26 4.84 2.91 -19.20
C ALA A 26 6.13 3.64 -18.79
N ARG A 27 6.09 4.96 -18.65
CA ARG A 27 7.14 5.79 -18.04
C ARG A 27 6.46 6.87 -17.21
N ASP A 28 6.82 6.93 -15.94
CA ASP A 28 6.63 8.06 -15.01
C ASP A 28 5.29 8.13 -14.24
N GLU A 29 4.80 7.01 -13.71
CA GLU A 29 3.93 7.03 -12.53
C GLU A 29 4.58 6.22 -11.39
N PRO A 30 4.55 6.71 -10.14
CA PRO A 30 5.01 5.94 -9.00
C PRO A 30 4.18 4.66 -8.85
N LYS A 31 4.86 3.53 -8.80
CA LYS A 31 4.23 2.22 -8.90
C LYS A 31 3.88 1.73 -7.50
N LEU A 32 2.67 2.02 -7.06
CA LEU A 32 2.15 1.40 -5.85
C LEU A 32 1.89 -0.09 -6.12
N GLU A 33 2.47 -0.97 -5.30
CA GLU A 33 2.26 -2.42 -5.34
C GLU A 33 1.71 -2.89 -3.99
N CYS A 34 0.57 -3.59 -3.99
CA CYS A 34 -0.08 -4.11 -2.79
C CYS A 34 0.14 -5.61 -2.65
N GLY A 35 0.00 -6.18 -1.45
CA GLY A 35 0.15 -7.63 -1.26
C GLY A 35 1.61 -8.12 -1.26
N VAL A 36 2.57 -7.20 -1.20
CA VAL A 36 4.01 -7.49 -1.38
C VAL A 36 4.79 -7.54 -0.07
N THR A 37 4.17 -7.15 1.04
CA THR A 37 4.75 -7.17 2.40
C THR A 37 3.85 -7.99 3.33
N GLY A 38 4.36 -8.42 4.49
CA GLY A 38 3.52 -9.06 5.51
C GLY A 38 2.32 -8.21 5.94
N ASP A 39 1.15 -8.82 6.13
CA ASP A 39 -0.11 -8.12 6.46
C ASP A 39 -0.03 -7.43 7.82
N ALA A 40 -0.03 -6.09 7.82
CA ALA A 40 -0.10 -5.28 9.03
C ALA A 40 -1.56 -4.92 9.38
N PRO A 41 -1.95 -4.89 10.66
CA PRO A 41 -3.25 -4.39 11.07
C PRO A 41 -3.43 -2.92 10.66
N LEU A 42 -4.51 -2.62 9.91
CA LEU A 42 -4.77 -1.27 9.41
C LEU A 42 -4.93 -0.25 10.55
N GLU A 43 -5.52 -0.66 11.67
CA GLU A 43 -5.64 0.17 12.87
C GLU A 43 -4.26 0.54 13.46
N ALA A 44 -3.32 -0.40 13.52
CA ALA A 44 -1.95 -0.09 13.94
C ALA A 44 -1.31 0.93 12.99
N CYS A 45 -1.49 0.77 11.68
CA CYS A 45 -0.91 1.68 10.69
C CYS A 45 -1.44 3.11 10.78
N ARG A 46 -2.70 3.29 11.17
CA ARG A 46 -3.28 4.63 11.39
C ARG A 46 -2.68 5.35 12.60
N ASN A 47 -2.04 4.61 13.50
CA ASN A 47 -1.38 5.14 14.70
C ASN A 47 0.13 5.39 14.51
N LEU A 48 0.64 5.32 13.27
CA LEU A 48 2.04 5.60 12.97
C LEU A 48 2.40 7.05 13.29
N ASP A 49 3.40 7.23 14.14
CA ASP A 49 4.02 8.54 14.39
C ASP A 49 5.09 8.82 13.31
N LEU A 50 4.65 9.46 12.24
CA LEU A 50 5.52 9.85 11.12
C LEU A 50 6.21 11.22 11.32
N ASP A 51 5.95 11.91 12.45
CA ASP A 51 6.69 13.12 12.82
C ASP A 51 8.01 12.78 13.53
N ASN A 52 8.08 11.62 14.19
CA ASN A 52 9.25 11.16 14.94
C ASN A 52 9.88 9.91 14.30
N ILE A 53 10.31 10.04 13.04
CA ILE A 53 10.95 8.94 12.30
C ILE A 53 12.35 8.61 12.86
N ASN A 54 12.64 7.33 13.00
CA ASN A 54 13.95 6.86 13.43
C ASN A 54 14.70 6.23 12.26
N THR A 55 15.63 6.98 11.68
CA THR A 55 16.47 6.51 10.57
C THR A 55 17.69 5.69 11.00
N SER A 56 17.88 5.50 12.32
CA SER A 56 18.99 4.70 12.87
C SER A 56 18.58 3.27 13.21
N ASN A 57 17.28 2.99 13.23
CA ASN A 57 16.76 1.65 13.48
C ASN A 57 17.00 0.76 12.26
N THR A 58 17.94 -0.17 12.38
CA THR A 58 18.07 -1.26 11.43
C THR A 58 17.17 -2.40 11.85
N CYS A 59 16.40 -2.94 10.92
CA CYS A 59 15.72 -4.19 11.20
C CYS A 59 16.73 -5.35 11.26
N ASP A 60 16.72 -6.10 12.36
CA ASP A 60 17.59 -7.27 12.55
C ASP A 60 16.92 -8.63 12.27
N ILE A 61 15.61 -8.64 11.97
CA ILE A 61 14.80 -9.83 11.75
C ILE A 61 14.55 -10.03 10.25
N GLY A 62 15.03 -11.14 9.70
CA GLY A 62 14.87 -11.49 8.27
C GLY A 62 16.03 -12.34 7.74
N ILE A 63 15.75 -13.26 6.81
CA ILE A 63 16.76 -14.19 6.26
C ILE A 63 17.41 -13.58 5.02
N GLY A 64 18.67 -13.14 5.15
CA GLY A 64 19.57 -12.82 4.02
C GLY A 64 19.17 -11.60 3.18
N GLY A 65 19.88 -10.48 3.33
CA GLY A 65 19.71 -9.31 2.47
C GLY A 65 20.15 -7.99 3.12
N ASN A 66 20.25 -6.94 2.31
CA ASN A 66 20.47 -5.57 2.80
C ASN A 66 19.32 -5.18 3.73
N LYS A 67 19.61 -5.06 5.03
CA LYS A 67 18.65 -4.64 6.04
C LYS A 67 18.20 -3.22 5.75
N HIS A 68 16.90 -2.99 5.66
CA HIS A 68 16.31 -1.67 5.47
C HIS A 68 15.91 -1.05 6.80
N ASN A 69 15.94 0.29 6.86
CA ASN A 69 15.70 0.99 8.11
C ASN A 69 14.21 0.96 8.44
N VAL A 70 13.91 0.67 9.71
CA VAL A 70 12.57 0.76 10.28
C VAL A 70 12.35 2.20 10.68
N LEU A 71 11.66 2.96 9.84
CA LEU A 71 11.50 4.40 10.04
C LEU A 71 10.49 4.71 11.13
N ALA A 72 9.42 3.93 11.22
CA ALA A 72 8.38 4.08 12.24
C ALA A 72 7.69 2.73 12.43
N CYS A 73 7.25 2.44 13.65
CA CYS A 73 6.34 1.33 13.92
C CYS A 73 5.25 1.80 14.89
N ALA A 74 4.06 1.26 14.71
CA ALA A 74 2.97 1.38 15.65
C ALA A 74 2.43 -0.01 15.95
N SER A 75 2.01 -0.20 17.19
CA SER A 75 1.55 -1.48 17.72
C SER A 75 0.12 -1.34 18.22
N LEU A 76 -0.70 -2.38 18.05
CA LEU A 76 -2.00 -2.42 18.72
C LEU A 76 -1.83 -2.48 20.25
N PRO A 77 -2.80 -1.97 21.03
CA PRO A 77 -2.79 -2.10 22.48
C PRO A 77 -2.64 -3.58 22.91
N GLY A 78 -1.65 -3.87 23.75
CA GLY A 78 -1.37 -5.23 24.22
C GLY A 78 -0.40 -6.05 23.36
N SER A 79 0.09 -5.49 22.24
CA SER A 79 1.24 -6.05 21.52
C SER A 79 2.54 -5.75 22.26
N SER A 80 3.48 -6.71 22.27
CA SER A 80 4.83 -6.54 22.82
C SER A 80 5.77 -5.77 21.89
N GLY A 81 5.32 -5.44 20.67
CA GLY A 81 6.14 -4.82 19.63
C GLY A 81 7.08 -5.81 18.93
N GLY A 82 7.43 -5.52 17.68
CA GLY A 82 8.27 -6.32 16.80
C GLY A 82 7.64 -7.59 16.21
N GLY A 83 6.32 -7.66 15.98
CA GLY A 83 5.66 -8.87 15.43
C GLY A 83 4.44 -8.62 14.55
N ALA A 84 3.71 -9.69 14.24
CA ALA A 84 2.55 -9.72 13.33
C ALA A 84 1.40 -8.74 13.66
N LEU A 85 1.32 -8.22 14.90
CA LEU A 85 0.29 -7.25 15.33
C LEU A 85 0.73 -5.79 15.20
N ASP A 86 1.91 -5.55 14.63
CA ASP A 86 2.44 -4.22 14.44
C ASP A 86 2.31 -3.78 12.99
N CYS A 87 2.42 -2.48 12.79
CA CYS A 87 2.56 -1.87 11.48
C CYS A 87 3.86 -1.08 11.46
N CYS A 88 4.75 -1.41 10.53
CA CYS A 88 6.06 -0.83 10.42
C CYS A 88 6.30 -0.27 9.01
N VAL A 89 6.97 0.88 8.97
CA VAL A 89 7.41 1.53 7.74
C VAL A 89 8.87 1.21 7.50
N TYR A 90 9.16 0.57 6.39
CA TYR A 90 10.49 0.18 5.94
C TYR A 90 10.92 1.03 4.76
N SER A 91 12.22 1.30 4.65
CA SER A 91 12.73 2.10 3.54
C SER A 91 14.16 1.75 3.14
N THR A 92 14.42 1.80 1.84
CA THR A 92 15.78 1.71 1.27
C THR A 92 16.59 3.00 1.44
N VAL A 93 15.96 4.06 1.91
CA VAL A 93 16.49 5.42 2.04
C VAL A 93 16.61 5.78 3.51
N ASN A 94 17.74 6.37 3.87
CA ASN A 94 18.10 6.62 5.27
C ASN A 94 17.85 8.08 5.71
N ASN A 95 17.35 8.93 4.82
CA ASN A 95 17.25 10.38 5.04
C ASN A 95 15.96 10.99 4.45
N TRP A 96 14.81 10.41 4.78
CA TRP A 96 13.53 11.00 4.39
C TRP A 96 13.24 12.31 5.12
N ARG A 97 12.59 13.22 4.40
CA ARG A 97 11.85 14.32 5.01
C ARG A 97 10.50 13.79 5.51
N PRO A 98 10.09 14.06 6.76
CA PRO A 98 8.84 13.55 7.34
C PRO A 98 7.61 13.78 6.45
N GLU A 99 7.49 14.94 5.82
CA GLU A 99 6.38 15.30 4.93
C GLU A 99 6.31 14.43 3.66
N ILE A 100 7.45 14.02 3.11
CA ILE A 100 7.48 13.13 1.94
C ILE A 100 7.12 11.72 2.37
N LEU A 101 7.63 11.27 3.52
CA LEU A 101 7.29 9.96 4.06
C LEU A 101 5.79 9.86 4.37
N LYS A 102 5.19 10.91 4.95
CA LYS A 102 3.74 11.01 5.19
C LYS A 102 2.92 10.88 3.92
N ASP A 103 3.32 11.58 2.85
CA ASP A 103 2.65 11.49 1.54
C ASP A 103 2.73 10.07 0.97
N ILE A 104 3.90 9.45 1.02
CA ILE A 104 4.12 8.08 0.53
C ILE A 104 3.33 7.05 1.35
N VAL A 105 3.40 7.14 2.69
CA VAL A 105 2.65 6.25 3.58
C VAL A 105 1.15 6.43 3.38
N GLY A 106 0.66 7.66 3.22
CA GLY A 106 -0.74 7.93 2.89
C GLY A 106 -1.19 7.24 1.61
N LYS A 107 -0.40 7.33 0.53
CA LYS A 107 -0.68 6.63 -0.73
C LYS A 107 -0.77 5.11 -0.56
N ILE A 108 0.11 4.51 0.25
CA ILE A 108 0.07 3.07 0.52
C ILE A 108 -1.16 2.70 1.34
N LEU A 109 -1.51 3.47 2.38
CA LEU A 109 -2.69 3.21 3.20
C LEU A 109 -4.00 3.34 2.39
N ASP A 110 -4.09 4.36 1.54
CA ASP A 110 -5.28 4.61 0.73
C ASP A 110 -5.43 3.62 -0.43
N GLY A 111 -4.32 3.19 -1.04
CA GLY A 111 -4.34 2.31 -2.19
C GLY A 111 -4.25 0.81 -1.87
N CYS A 112 -3.58 0.44 -0.77
CA CYS A 112 -3.37 -0.94 -0.35
C CYS A 112 -4.09 -1.32 0.95
N GLY A 113 -4.79 -0.38 1.59
CA GLY A 113 -5.65 -0.68 2.73
C GLY A 113 -6.84 -1.50 2.29
N ALA A 114 -6.81 -2.80 2.58
CA ALA A 114 -7.93 -3.68 2.30
C ALA A 114 -8.95 -3.59 3.45
N PRO A 115 -10.24 -3.34 3.15
CA PRO A 115 -11.29 -3.48 4.15
C PRO A 115 -11.39 -4.94 4.59
N GLN A 116 -11.70 -5.10 5.88
CA GLN A 116 -11.99 -6.33 6.62
C GLN A 116 -12.30 -7.59 5.78
N ASN A 117 -11.53 -8.65 5.99
CA ASN A 117 -11.92 -10.03 5.64
C ASN A 117 -12.24 -10.82 6.93
N ASP A 118 -12.88 -11.97 6.80
CA ASP A 118 -13.36 -12.76 7.95
C ASP A 118 -12.22 -13.25 8.87
N ASP A 119 -10.99 -13.27 8.36
CA ASP A 119 -9.79 -13.70 9.08
C ASP A 119 -9.10 -12.54 9.84
N GLN A 120 -9.38 -11.27 9.49
CA GLN A 120 -8.75 -10.08 10.07
C GLN A 120 -9.77 -8.94 10.29
N PRO A 121 -10.52 -8.96 11.41
CA PRO A 121 -11.39 -7.85 11.80
C PRO A 121 -10.58 -6.56 11.97
N GLY A 122 -11.01 -5.48 11.30
CA GLY A 122 -10.28 -4.21 11.27
C GLY A 122 -9.48 -3.96 9.99
N GLY A 123 -9.34 -4.97 9.12
CA GLY A 123 -8.64 -4.87 7.84
C GLY A 123 -7.13 -4.80 7.99
N THR A 124 -6.43 -4.91 6.86
CA THR A 124 -4.97 -4.91 6.81
C THR A 124 -4.43 -4.02 5.71
N VAL A 125 -3.16 -3.67 5.85
CA VAL A 125 -2.40 -3.02 4.80
C VAL A 125 -1.12 -3.80 4.58
N ASN A 126 -0.79 -3.98 3.30
CA ASN A 126 0.54 -4.35 2.88
C ASN A 126 0.82 -3.73 1.52
N GLY A 127 1.92 -2.98 1.43
CA GLY A 127 2.25 -2.38 0.17
C GLY A 127 3.60 -1.72 0.13
N ARG A 128 4.00 -1.40 -1.10
CA ARG A 128 5.27 -0.82 -1.44
C ARG A 128 5.07 0.27 -2.47
N TYR A 129 5.74 1.38 -2.24
CA TYR A 129 5.84 2.48 -3.16
C TYR A 129 7.26 2.57 -3.69
N PHE A 130 7.38 2.75 -5.00
CA PHE A 130 8.66 2.99 -5.66
C PHE A 130 8.68 4.38 -6.27
N ASP A 131 9.78 5.09 -6.04
CA ASP A 131 10.07 6.31 -6.77
C ASP A 131 10.81 6.05 -8.11
N GLU A 132 11.02 7.10 -8.89
CA GLU A 132 11.73 7.03 -10.16
C GLU A 132 13.21 6.63 -10.02
N GLY A 133 13.79 6.82 -8.82
CA GLY A 133 15.14 6.42 -8.47
C GLY A 133 15.27 4.94 -8.06
N GLY A 134 14.15 4.19 -8.02
CA GLY A 134 14.10 2.81 -7.56
C GLY A 134 14.17 2.67 -6.04
N GLN A 135 14.04 3.77 -5.31
CA GLN A 135 13.93 3.78 -3.85
C GLN A 135 12.56 3.25 -3.45
N ARG A 136 12.51 2.56 -2.32
CA ARG A 136 11.33 1.82 -1.88
C ARG A 136 10.97 2.26 -0.49
N THR A 137 9.68 2.48 -0.31
CA THR A 137 9.06 2.62 1.01
C THR A 137 7.95 1.61 1.11
N CYS A 138 7.92 0.86 2.20
CA CYS A 138 6.99 -0.25 2.36
C CYS A 138 6.29 -0.17 3.71
N ILE A 139 5.05 -0.63 3.76
CA ILE A 139 4.30 -0.82 5.00
C ILE A 139 4.00 -2.30 5.13
N GLY A 140 4.38 -2.90 6.25
CA GLY A 140 4.09 -4.29 6.55
C GLY A 140 4.14 -4.56 8.03
N ASN A 141 3.83 -5.79 8.42
CA ASN A 141 3.92 -6.17 9.83
C ASN A 141 5.36 -6.17 10.34
N GLY A 142 5.54 -6.20 11.67
CA GLY A 142 6.87 -6.13 12.30
C GLY A 142 7.84 -7.24 11.88
N ASP A 143 7.33 -8.34 11.31
CA ASP A 143 8.10 -9.49 10.82
C ASP A 143 8.56 -9.35 9.36
N GLY A 144 7.95 -8.46 8.56
CA GLY A 144 8.09 -8.36 7.09
C GLY A 144 9.27 -7.52 6.58
N CYS A 145 10.34 -7.43 7.35
CA CYS A 145 11.39 -6.43 7.12
C CYS A 145 12.24 -6.66 5.87
N THR A 146 12.40 -7.89 5.43
CA THR A 146 13.10 -8.24 4.17
C THR A 146 12.26 -7.93 2.94
N ASP A 147 10.94 -7.86 3.08
CA ASP A 147 10.00 -7.82 1.97
C ASP A 147 10.08 -6.48 1.21
N CYS A 148 10.63 -5.44 1.84
CA CYS A 148 10.86 -4.17 1.17
C CYS A 148 12.00 -4.22 0.12
N ALA A 149 12.94 -5.17 0.28
CA ALA A 149 14.11 -5.32 -0.58
C ALA A 149 13.86 -6.17 -1.84
N THR A 150 12.78 -6.97 -1.88
CA THR A 150 12.54 -8.02 -2.88
C THR A 150 11.46 -7.64 -3.87
#